data_AF-A0A347WEJ6-F1
#
_entry.id   AF-A0A347WEJ6-F1
#
_cell.length_a   1.000
_cell.length_b   1.000
_cell.length_c   1.000
_cell.angle_alpha   90.00
_cell.angle_beta   90.00
_cell.angle_gamma   90.00
#
_symmetry.space_group_name_H-M   'P 1'
#
loop_
_entity.id
_entity.type
_entity.pdbx_description
1 polymer ?
#
loop_
_entity_poly.entity_id
_entity_poly.type
_entity_poly.pdbx_seq_one_letter_code
_entity_poly.pdbx_strand_id
1 'polypeptide(L)'
;MDPKTWRYASRRPDDAAVRGRLRELAAERRRFGYRRLQILLDREGLVMNHKKLFRLYREEGLSVRKRGGRKRAMGTRSPMMLPNGPNQR
;
A
#
# COMPACT_ATOMS: atom_id res chain seq x y z
N MET A 1 29.02 21.50 19.82
CA MET A 1 27.56 21.74 19.73
C MET A 1 26.88 20.39 19.76
N ASP A 2 26.55 19.90 20.96
CA ASP A 2 25.79 18.67 21.12
C ASP A 2 24.32 18.90 20.75
N PRO A 3 23.68 17.98 20.00
CA PRO A 3 22.28 18.11 19.66
C PRO A 3 21.44 18.07 20.94
N LYS A 4 20.60 19.09 21.15
CA LYS A 4 19.69 19.21 22.31
C LYS A 4 18.63 18.10 22.37
N THR A 5 18.47 17.29 21.31
CA THR A 5 17.50 16.19 21.25
C THR A 5 18.16 14.89 20.83
N TRP A 6 18.00 13.85 21.65
CA TRP A 6 18.42 12.50 21.32
C TRP A 6 17.40 11.89 20.36
N ARG A 7 17.84 11.56 19.15
CA ARG A 7 17.07 10.75 18.20
C ARG A 7 17.51 9.30 18.31
N TYR A 8 16.54 8.39 18.41
CA TYR A 8 16.83 6.97 18.42
C TYR A 8 17.45 6.54 17.09
N ALA A 9 18.69 6.04 17.14
CA ALA A 9 19.34 5.38 16.02
C ALA A 9 19.10 3.87 16.13
N SER A 10 18.34 3.32 15.20
CA SER A 10 18.10 1.87 15.11
C SER A 10 19.41 1.13 14.82
N ARG A 11 19.92 0.35 15.78
CA ARG A 11 21.12 -0.51 15.65
C ARG A 11 20.83 -1.88 15.01
N ARG A 12 19.79 -2.00 14.19
CA ARG A 12 19.36 -3.30 13.64
C ARG A 12 20.33 -3.75 12.54
N PRO A 13 20.62 -5.06 12.43
CA PRO A 13 21.45 -5.60 11.36
C PRO A 13 20.81 -5.30 10.00
N ASP A 14 21.66 -5.13 8.98
CA ASP A 14 21.19 -4.83 7.63
C ASP A 14 20.49 -6.05 7.04
N ASP A 15 19.20 -5.90 6.76
CA ASP A 15 18.36 -6.91 6.12
C ASP A 15 18.57 -6.91 4.59
N ALA A 16 19.79 -6.60 4.12
CA ALA A 16 20.10 -6.33 2.72
C ALA A 16 19.72 -7.48 1.78
N ALA A 17 20.02 -8.73 2.16
CA ALA A 17 19.68 -9.91 1.37
C ALA A 17 18.15 -10.06 1.19
N VAL A 18 17.40 -9.83 2.27
CA VAL A 18 15.93 -9.88 2.26
C VAL A 18 15.36 -8.74 1.42
N ARG A 19 15.91 -7.52 1.54
CA ARG A 19 15.49 -6.36 0.73
C ARG A 19 15.70 -6.63 -0.76
N GLY A 20 16.86 -7.18 -1.13
CA GLY A 20 17.16 -7.58 -2.51
C GLY A 20 16.13 -8.56 -3.05
N ARG A 21 15.92 -9.67 -2.33
CA ARG A 21 14.96 -10.69 -2.77
C ARG A 21 13.52 -10.18 -2.82
N LEU A 22 13.13 -9.34 -1.87
CA LEU A 22 11.82 -8.71 -1.84
C LEU A 22 11.60 -7.80 -3.07
N ARG A 23 12.63 -7.04 -3.49
CA ARG A 23 12.57 -6.20 -4.69
C ARG A 23 12.43 -7.05 -5.96
N GLU A 24 13.17 -8.15 -6.07
CA GLU A 24 13.08 -9.07 -7.21
C GLU A 24 11.68 -9.67 -7.35
N LEU A 25 11.13 -10.23 -6.25
CA LEU A 25 9.79 -10.80 -6.25
C LEU A 25 8.70 -9.75 -6.53
N ALA A 26 8.87 -8.53 -6.01
CA ALA A 26 7.97 -7.43 -6.28
C ALA A 26 8.05 -6.93 -7.74
N ALA A 27 9.23 -6.99 -8.36
CA ALA A 27 9.41 -6.67 -9.78
C ALA A 27 8.74 -7.72 -10.68
N GLU A 28 8.91 -9.01 -10.37
CA GLU A 28 8.29 -10.11 -11.13
C GLU A 28 6.76 -10.12 -10.98
N ARG A 29 6.25 -9.81 -9.79
CA ARG A 29 4.82 -9.85 -9.46
C ARG A 29 4.33 -8.48 -8.93
N ARG A 30 4.38 -7.45 -9.78
CA ARG A 30 4.04 -6.04 -9.42
C ARG A 30 2.70 -5.80 -8.70
N ARG A 31 1.73 -6.70 -8.80
CA ARG A 31 0.42 -6.58 -8.11
C ARG A 31 0.40 -7.21 -6.72
N PHE A 32 1.47 -7.88 -6.29
CA PHE A 32 1.50 -8.57 -5.02
C PHE A 32 1.85 -7.60 -3.89
N GLY A 33 1.04 -7.63 -2.82
CA GLY A 33 1.35 -6.94 -1.57
C GLY A 33 2.19 -7.81 -0.64
N TYR A 34 2.65 -7.23 0.47
CA TYR A 34 3.53 -7.89 1.43
C TYR A 34 3.04 -9.27 1.90
N ARG A 35 1.72 -9.49 2.07
CA ARG A 35 1.17 -10.80 2.46
C ARG A 35 1.43 -11.90 1.44
N ARG A 36 1.35 -11.59 0.14
CA ARG A 36 1.64 -12.55 -0.93
C ARG A 36 3.14 -12.76 -1.11
N LEU A 37 3.92 -11.69 -0.95
CA LEU A 37 5.38 -11.78 -0.97
C LEU A 37 5.92 -12.60 0.22
N GLN A 38 5.26 -12.52 1.39
CA GLN A 38 5.60 -13.32 2.56
C GLN A 38 5.56 -14.82 2.25
N ILE A 39 4.50 -15.29 1.59
CA ILE A 39 4.36 -16.71 1.24
C ILE A 39 5.48 -17.17 0.28
N LEU A 40 5.91 -16.31 -0.64
CA LEU A 40 7.01 -16.62 -1.55
C LEU A 40 8.35 -16.69 -0.82
N LEU A 41 8.59 -15.74 0.08
CA LEU A 41 9.79 -15.72 0.92
C LEU A 41 9.84 -16.92 1.88
N ASP A 42 8.70 -17.31 2.47
CA ASP A 42 8.60 -18.46 3.35
C ASP A 42 8.93 -19.77 2.59
N ARG A 43 8.53 -19.88 1.32
CA ARG A 43 8.90 -21.02 0.45
C ARG A 43 10.39 -21.08 0.13
N GLU A 44 11.05 -19.92 0.10
CA GLU A 44 12.51 -19.80 -0.08
C GLU A 44 13.28 -19.96 1.25
N GLY A 45 12.57 -20.22 2.37
CA GLY A 45 13.18 -20.39 3.68
C GLY A 45 13.48 -19.08 4.42
N LEU A 46 13.13 -17.92 3.83
CA LEU A 46 13.29 -16.60 4.43
C LEU A 46 12.11 -16.26 5.34
N VAL A 47 11.93 -17.07 6.39
CA VAL A 47 10.83 -16.93 7.35
C VAL A 47 11.08 -15.71 8.25
N MET A 48 10.15 -14.76 8.25
CA MET A 48 10.22 -13.59 9.12
C MET A 48 8.86 -13.14 9.62
N ASN A 49 8.85 -12.41 10.73
CA ASN A 49 7.62 -11.82 11.24
C ASN A 49 7.01 -10.86 10.21
N HIS A 50 5.71 -11.01 9.93
CA HIS A 50 4.95 -10.16 9.02
C HIS A 50 5.09 -8.65 9.31
N LYS A 51 5.28 -8.25 10.58
CA LYS A 51 5.54 -6.84 10.95
C LYS A 51 6.87 -6.33 10.40
N LYS A 52 7.92 -7.17 10.45
CA LYS A 52 9.25 -6.85 9.92
C LYS A 52 9.20 -6.75 8.40
N LEU A 53 8.55 -7.70 7.74
CA LEU A 53 8.35 -7.69 6.29
C LEU A 53 7.56 -6.45 5.84
N PHE A 54 6.46 -6.12 6.53
CA PHE A 54 5.65 -4.95 6.20
C PHE A 54 6.47 -3.65 6.33
N ARG A 55 7.29 -3.52 7.38
CA ARG A 55 8.20 -2.38 7.53
C ARG A 55 9.18 -2.29 6.35
N LEU A 56 9.88 -3.38 6.03
CA LEU A 56 10.83 -3.41 4.90
C LEU A 56 10.11 -3.07 3.59
N TYR A 57 8.96 -3.67 3.32
CA TYR A 57 8.13 -3.37 2.15
C TYR A 57 7.74 -1.89 2.03
N ARG A 58 7.47 -1.22 3.16
CA ARG A 58 7.18 0.21 3.19
C ARG A 58 8.43 1.08 2.97
N GLU A 59 9.54 0.72 3.60
CA GLU A 59 10.84 1.41 3.41
C GLU A 59 11.31 1.29 1.95
N GLU A 60 11.09 0.13 1.32
CA GLU A 60 11.42 -0.14 -0.09
C GLU A 60 10.45 0.49 -1.09
N GLY A 61 9.38 1.16 -0.64
CA GLY A 61 8.45 1.84 -1.53
C GLY A 61 7.64 0.93 -2.45
N LEU A 62 7.57 -0.38 -2.16
CA LEU A 62 6.95 -1.40 -3.02
C LEU A 62 5.42 -1.36 -3.07
N SER A 63 4.81 -0.37 -2.41
CA SER A 63 3.37 -0.22 -2.35
C SER A 63 2.77 0.12 -3.71
N VAL A 64 1.89 -0.75 -4.20
CA VAL A 64 1.15 -0.51 -5.44
C VAL A 64 0.34 0.77 -5.32
N ARG A 65 0.67 1.78 -6.15
CA ARG A 65 -0.10 3.03 -6.22
C ARG A 65 -1.51 2.71 -6.74
N LYS A 66 -2.52 3.15 -6.01
CA LYS A 66 -3.90 3.13 -6.50
C LYS A 66 -3.98 4.06 -7.71
N ARG A 67 -4.45 3.54 -8.84
CA ARG A 67 -4.74 4.36 -10.03
C ARG A 67 -5.80 5.37 -9.62
N GLY A 68 -5.54 6.67 -9.83
CA GLY A 68 -6.49 7.74 -9.53
C GLY A 68 -7.83 7.40 -10.16
N GLY A 69 -8.89 7.43 -9.34
CA GLY A 69 -10.24 7.15 -9.84
C GLY A 69 -10.56 8.09 -10.99
N ARG A 70 -11.02 7.54 -12.12
CA ARG A 70 -11.57 8.35 -13.21
C ARG A 70 -12.69 9.18 -12.58
N LYS A 71 -12.64 10.52 -12.71
CA LYS A 71 -13.78 11.36 -12.35
C LYS A 71 -14.96 10.87 -13.17
N ARG A 72 -15.83 10.06 -12.55
CA ARG A 72 -17.12 9.73 -13.15
C ARG A 72 -17.87 11.04 -13.11
N ALA A 73 -18.28 11.55 -14.26
CA ALA A 73 -19.35 12.53 -14.27
C ALA A 73 -20.47 11.87 -13.45
N MET A 74 -20.89 12.49 -12.35
CA MET A 74 -22.24 12.23 -11.87
C MET A 74 -23.09 12.62 -13.07
N GLY A 75 -23.55 11.63 -13.83
CA GLY A 75 -24.54 11.88 -14.85
C GLY A 75 -25.60 12.76 -14.19
N THR A 76 -26.04 13.79 -14.90
CA THR A 76 -27.18 14.60 -14.49
C THR A 76 -28.35 13.65 -14.32
N ARG A 77 -28.50 13.12 -13.11
CA ARG A 77 -29.75 12.58 -12.64
C ARG A 77 -30.63 13.80 -12.61
N SER A 78 -31.41 14.02 -13.67
CA SER A 78 -32.48 15.00 -13.63
C SER A 78 -33.25 14.71 -12.34
N PRO A 79 -33.35 15.67 -11.41
CA PRO A 79 -34.16 15.46 -10.22
C PRO A 79 -35.56 15.07 -10.68
N MET A 80 -36.17 14.13 -9.96
CA MET A 80 -37.56 13.77 -10.20
C MET A 80 -38.38 15.06 -10.08
N MET A 81 -39.13 15.41 -11.13
CA MET A 81 -40.00 16.58 -11.10
C MET A 81 -41.04 16.36 -10.00
N LEU A 82 -40.93 17.12 -8.91
CA LEU A 82 -41.92 17.10 -7.84
C LEU A 82 -43.14 17.92 -8.30
N PRO A 83 -44.38 17.42 -8.11
CA PRO A 83 -45.57 18.20 -8.40
C PRO A 83 -45.64 19.45 -7.52
N ASN A 84 -45.94 20.61 -8.12
CA ASN A 84 -46.04 21.89 -7.39
C ASN A 84 -47.40 22.09 -6.69
N GLY A 85 -48.31 21.13 -6.77
CA GLY A 85 -49.63 21.19 -6.14
C GLY A 85 -50.50 19.95 -6.37
N PRO A 86 -51.68 19.87 -5.73
CA PRO A 86 -52.61 18.73 -5.88
C PRO A 86 -53.15 18.63 -7.31
N ASN A 87 -53.30 17.40 -7.83
CA ASN A 87 -53.89 17.05 -9.13
C ASN A 87 -53.14 17.52 -10.41
N GLN A 88 -51.81 17.62 -10.38
CA GLN A 88 -51.01 17.67 -11.62
C GLN A 88 -50.58 16.25 -12.04
N ARG A 89 -50.71 15.91 -13.33
CA ARG A 89 -50.45 14.59 -13.92
C ARG A 89 -49.24 14.63 -14.84
#